data_AF-A0A8T0CX73-F1
#
_entry.id   AF-A0A8T0CX73-F1
#
_cell.length_a   1.000
_cell.length_b   1.000
_cell.length_c   1.000
_cell.angle_alpha   90.00
_cell.angle_beta   90.00
_cell.angle_gamma   90.00
#
_symmetry.space_group_name_H-M   'P 1'
#
loop_
_entity.id
_entity.type
_entity.pdbx_description
1 polymer ?
#
loop_
_entity_poly.entity_id
_entity_poly.type
_entity_poly.pdbx_seq_one_letter_code
_entity_poly.pdbx_strand_id
1 'polypeptide(L)'
;MECGTFVAEQVGRVGYVAFSGVQEMPLLGWDPDCGVLAPLDVAGHGLFALPKCRYNGEGPVMVHYGVLHLFLHYHARPDFQTQIRSFLAETKSIVITGHSIGGSVACLSAL
;
A
#
# COMPACT_ATOMS: atom_id res chain seq x y z
N MET A 1 -17.54 9.96 0.74
CA MET A 1 -17.03 8.90 1.63
C MET A 1 -15.53 9.03 1.63
N GLU A 2 -14.95 9.50 2.72
CA GLU A 2 -13.49 9.59 2.88
C GLU A 2 -12.97 8.17 3.11
N CYS A 3 -12.26 7.64 2.12
CA CYS A 3 -11.72 6.29 2.15
C CYS A 3 -10.32 6.35 2.75
N GLY A 4 -10.17 5.71 3.91
CA GLY A 4 -8.88 5.47 4.52
C GLY A 4 -8.22 6.68 5.17
N THR A 5 -7.78 6.50 6.41
CA THR A 5 -6.97 7.50 7.12
C THR A 5 -5.56 6.96 7.29
N PHE A 6 -4.59 7.75 6.83
CA PHE A 6 -3.18 7.55 7.16
C PHE A 6 -2.71 8.73 8.01
N VAL A 7 -1.70 8.48 8.83
CA VAL A 7 -0.97 9.52 9.56
C VAL A 7 0.48 9.46 9.11
N ALA A 8 1.06 10.62 8.84
CA ALA A 8 2.47 10.77 8.53
C ALA A 8 3.11 11.76 9.50
N GLU A 9 4.19 11.34 10.15
CA GLU A 9 4.93 12.16 11.11
C GLU A 9 6.44 11.97 10.92
N GLN A 10 7.21 13.05 11.06
CA GLN A 10 8.66 12.97 11.12
C GLN A 10 9.13 13.13 12.57
N VAL A 11 9.88 12.13 13.06
CA VAL A 11 10.55 12.20 14.37
C VAL A 11 12.05 12.17 14.15
N GLY A 12 12.70 13.31 14.36
CA GLY A 12 14.11 13.49 14.08
C GLY A 12 14.43 13.28 12.60
N ARG A 13 15.23 12.26 12.27
CA ARG A 13 15.58 11.90 10.88
C ARG A 13 14.85 10.65 10.38
N VAL A 14 13.75 10.27 11.01
CA VAL A 14 12.93 9.12 10.61
C VAL A 14 11.52 9.60 10.27
N GLY A 15 11.04 9.27 9.08
CA GLY A 15 9.65 9.48 8.67
C GLY A 15 8.82 8.25 9.03
N TYR A 16 7.65 8.44 9.64
CA TYR A 16 6.71 7.39 10.02
C TYR A 16 5.42 7.57 9.23
N VAL A 17 4.94 6.49 8.62
CA VAL A 17 3.65 6.44 7.94
C VAL A 17 2.85 5.30 8.55
N ALA A 18 1.67 5.59 9.07
CA ALA A 18 0.78 4.62 9.66
C ALA A 18 -0.56 4.59 8.92
N PHE A 19 -0.98 3.41 8.47
CA PHE A 19 -2.29 3.20 7.84
C PHE A 19 -3.30 2.62 8.84
N SER A 20 -4.50 3.19 8.87
CA SER A 20 -5.60 2.70 9.69
C SER A 20 -6.32 1.53 9.04
N GLY A 21 -6.64 0.50 9.83
CA GLY A 21 -7.44 -0.65 9.37
C GLY A 21 -8.93 -0.55 9.66
N VAL A 22 -9.39 0.48 10.39
CA VAL A 22 -10.73 0.52 10.99
C VAL A 22 -11.79 1.11 10.04
N GLN A 23 -11.39 2.03 9.17
CA GLN A 23 -12.30 2.76 8.27
C GLN A 23 -12.47 2.11 6.89
N GLU A 24 -11.77 1.00 6.63
CA GLU A 24 -11.61 0.45 5.26
C GLU A 24 -12.46 -0.80 5.00
N MET A 25 -13.09 -1.33 6.05
CA MET A 25 -14.04 -2.43 5.95
C MET A 25 -15.23 -2.17 5.01
N PRO A 26 -15.78 -0.94 4.89
CA PRO A 26 -16.86 -0.68 3.93
C PRO A 26 -16.39 -0.71 2.47
N LEU A 27 -15.10 -0.52 2.19
CA LEU A 27 -14.54 -0.51 0.83
C LEU A 27 -14.11 -1.91 0.36
N LEU A 28 -13.72 -2.77 1.29
CA LEU A 28 -13.64 -4.21 1.04
C LEU A 28 -15.02 -4.83 0.77
N GLY A 29 -16.08 -4.07 1.08
CA GLY A 29 -17.41 -4.60 1.23
C GLY A 29 -17.45 -5.66 2.32
N TRP A 30 -18.61 -5.89 2.88
CA TRP A 30 -18.94 -7.27 3.23
C TRP A 30 -19.13 -8.03 1.90
N ASP A 31 -18.07 -8.19 1.11
CA ASP A 31 -18.12 -8.83 -0.21
C ASP A 31 -17.50 -10.24 -0.08
N PRO A 32 -18.08 -11.29 -0.68
CA PRO A 32 -17.60 -12.68 -0.57
C PRO A 32 -16.18 -12.91 -1.13
N ASP A 33 -15.56 -11.86 -1.68
CA ASP A 33 -14.30 -11.89 -2.42
C ASP A 33 -13.05 -11.73 -1.53
N CYS A 34 -13.13 -12.04 -0.24
CA CYS A 34 -11.98 -12.21 0.69
C CYS A 34 -10.90 -13.21 0.23
N GLY A 35 -11.02 -13.77 -0.98
CA GLY A 35 -10.03 -14.63 -1.63
C GLY A 35 -9.69 -14.24 -3.07
N VAL A 36 -10.21 -13.12 -3.60
CA VAL A 36 -9.89 -12.70 -4.96
C VAL A 36 -8.48 -12.13 -5.00
N LEU A 37 -7.63 -12.81 -5.75
CA LEU A 37 -6.27 -12.40 -6.00
C LEU A 37 -6.17 -11.70 -7.35
N ALA A 38 -5.38 -10.64 -7.41
CA ALA A 38 -5.06 -9.92 -8.63
C ALA A 38 -3.58 -10.06 -8.97
N PRO A 39 -3.24 -10.22 -10.26
CA PRO A 39 -1.85 -10.22 -10.70
C PRO A 39 -1.27 -8.81 -10.56
N LEU A 40 -0.23 -8.66 -9.73
CA LEU A 40 0.33 -7.37 -9.33
C LEU A 40 1.00 -6.61 -10.48
N ASP A 41 1.56 -7.32 -11.47
CA ASP A 41 2.15 -6.73 -12.67
C ASP A 41 1.12 -6.01 -13.54
N VAL A 42 -0.09 -6.53 -13.65
CA VAL A 42 -1.18 -5.92 -14.42
C VAL A 42 -1.98 -4.93 -13.57
N ALA A 43 -2.46 -5.37 -12.40
CA ALA A 43 -3.35 -4.58 -11.56
C ALA A 43 -2.63 -3.49 -10.77
N GLY A 44 -1.30 -3.58 -10.63
CA GLY A 44 -0.48 -2.55 -9.97
C GLY A 44 -0.12 -1.36 -10.86
N HIS A 45 -0.62 -1.30 -12.09
CA HIS A 45 -0.44 -0.17 -13.02
C HIS A 45 1.03 0.24 -13.24
N GLY A 46 1.96 -0.71 -13.17
CA GLY A 46 3.39 -0.44 -13.33
C GLY A 46 4.08 0.22 -12.12
N LEU A 47 3.41 0.33 -10.97
CA LEU A 47 4.00 0.89 -9.75
C LEU A 47 5.05 -0.02 -9.11
N PHE A 48 4.96 -1.34 -9.36
CA PHE A 48 5.83 -2.33 -8.74
C PHE A 48 6.92 -2.77 -9.71
N ALA A 49 8.18 -2.54 -9.34
CA ALA A 49 9.33 -3.11 -10.02
C ALA A 49 9.53 -4.56 -9.55
N LEU A 50 8.64 -5.47 -9.97
CA LEU A 50 8.74 -6.87 -9.61
C LEU A 50 10.08 -7.46 -10.12
N PRO A 51 10.84 -8.17 -9.27
CA PRO A 51 12.05 -8.84 -9.71
C PRO A 51 11.72 -9.74 -10.89
N LYS A 52 12.45 -9.58 -12.00
CA LYS A 52 12.38 -10.46 -13.18
C LYS A 52 12.84 -11.89 -12.88
N CYS A 53 13.03 -12.26 -11.62
CA CYS A 53 13.37 -13.60 -11.16
C CYS A 53 12.17 -14.55 -11.24
N ARG A 54 11.41 -14.50 -12.32
CA ARG A 54 10.59 -15.64 -12.70
C ARG A 54 11.52 -16.62 -13.38
N TYR A 55 11.77 -17.75 -12.75
CA TYR A 55 12.14 -18.93 -13.51
C TYR A 55 11.10 -19.08 -14.63
N ASN A 56 11.54 -19.27 -15.88
CA ASN A 56 10.66 -19.43 -17.05
C ASN A 56 9.56 -20.46 -16.73
N GLY A 57 8.37 -20.00 -16.32
CA GLY A 57 7.25 -20.86 -15.91
C GLY A 57 6.48 -20.42 -14.66
N GLU A 58 7.02 -19.55 -13.79
CA GLU A 58 6.26 -19.07 -12.63
C GLU A 58 5.22 -18.01 -13.04
N GLY A 59 4.00 -18.15 -12.54
CA GLY A 59 2.89 -17.24 -12.80
C GLY A 59 3.08 -15.85 -12.16
N PRO A 60 2.13 -14.91 -12.37
CA PRO A 60 2.24 -13.59 -11.77
C PRO A 60 2.21 -13.58 -10.25
N VAL A 61 2.87 -12.59 -9.65
CA VAL A 61 2.77 -12.35 -8.20
C VAL A 61 1.32 -11.95 -7.94
N MET A 62 0.62 -12.78 -7.16
CA MET A 62 -0.78 -12.60 -6.85
C MET A 62 -0.91 -11.89 -5.49
N VAL A 63 -1.69 -10.82 -5.43
CA VAL A 63 -1.97 -10.08 -4.19
C VAL A 63 -3.48 -9.98 -3.94
N HIS A 64 -3.88 -9.81 -2.68
CA HIS A 64 -5.29 -9.61 -2.34
C HIS A 64 -5.86 -8.36 -3.03
N TYR A 65 -6.89 -8.52 -3.85
CA TYR A 65 -7.44 -7.45 -4.69
C TYR A 65 -7.87 -6.23 -3.87
N GLY A 66 -8.63 -6.46 -2.79
CA GLY A 66 -9.09 -5.36 -1.92
C GLY A 66 -7.95 -4.57 -1.27
N VAL A 67 -6.83 -5.22 -0.93
CA VAL A 67 -5.68 -4.55 -0.32
C VAL A 67 -4.92 -3.75 -1.38
N LEU A 68 -4.78 -4.30 -2.59
CA LEU A 68 -4.21 -3.59 -3.73
C LEU A 68 -5.05 -2.35 -4.08
N HIS A 69 -6.37 -2.49 -4.09
CA HIS A 69 -7.28 -1.37 -4.36
C HIS A 69 -7.13 -0.25 -3.33
N LEU A 70 -7.05 -0.60 -2.04
CA LEU A 70 -6.82 0.36 -0.96
C LEU A 70 -5.46 1.05 -1.10
N PHE A 71 -4.40 0.29 -1.39
CA PHE A 71 -3.09 0.87 -1.70
C PHE A 71 -3.15 1.86 -2.86
N LEU A 72 -3.78 1.50 -3.98
CA LEU A 72 -3.92 2.38 -5.15
C LEU A 72 -4.70 3.66 -4.79
N HIS A 73 -5.72 3.54 -3.94
CA HIS A 73 -6.45 4.69 -3.43
C HIS A 73 -5.55 5.64 -2.64
N TYR A 74 -4.77 5.14 -1.68
CA TYR A 74 -3.79 5.96 -0.95
C TYR A 74 -2.74 6.57 -1.86
N HIS A 75 -2.16 5.77 -2.75
CA HIS A 75 -1.12 6.20 -3.66
C HIS A 75 -1.59 7.33 -4.58
N ALA A 76 -2.86 7.33 -5.00
CA ALA A 76 -3.44 8.38 -5.84
C ALA A 76 -3.63 9.72 -5.11
N ARG A 77 -3.61 9.74 -3.76
CA ARG A 77 -3.87 10.96 -3.00
C ARG A 77 -2.67 11.93 -3.03
N PRO A 78 -2.89 13.22 -3.37
CA PRO A 78 -1.81 14.20 -3.42
C PRO A 78 -1.13 14.48 -2.07
N ASP A 79 -1.88 14.43 -0.96
CA ASP A 79 -1.35 14.63 0.39
C ASP A 79 -0.36 13.52 0.76
N PHE A 80 -0.74 12.26 0.47
CA PHE A 80 0.14 11.11 0.65
C PHE A 80 1.42 11.22 -0.17
N GLN A 81 1.31 11.50 -1.47
CA GLN A 81 2.46 11.67 -2.37
C GLN A 81 3.39 12.80 -1.91
N THR A 82 2.84 13.89 -1.41
CA THR A 82 3.62 15.03 -0.92
C THR A 82 4.41 14.65 0.33
N GLN A 83 3.78 13.95 1.29
CA GLN A 83 4.46 13.50 2.51
C GLN A 83 5.58 12.51 2.21
N ILE A 84 5.35 11.52 1.34
CA ILE A 84 6.38 10.56 0.95
C ILE A 84 7.57 11.26 0.28
N ARG A 85 7.32 12.23 -0.61
CA ARG A 85 8.41 13.00 -1.25
C ARG A 85 9.21 13.82 -0.24
N SER A 86 8.56 14.47 0.71
CA SER A 86 9.26 15.20 1.79
C SER A 86 10.12 14.23 2.61
N PHE A 87 9.58 13.07 3.00
CA PHE A 87 10.36 12.07 3.73
C PHE A 87 11.57 11.55 2.94
N LEU A 88 11.43 11.31 1.64
CA LEU A 88 12.54 10.88 0.78
C LEU A 88 13.64 11.94 0.68
N ALA A 89 13.32 13.23 0.80
CA ALA A 89 14.29 14.32 0.75
C ALA A 89 14.95 14.60 2.12
N GLU A 90 14.20 14.47 3.21
CA GLU A 90 14.57 15.05 4.51
C GLU A 90 14.97 13.98 5.56
N THR A 91 14.53 12.74 5.40
CA THR A 91 14.74 11.67 6.38
C THR A 91 15.86 10.71 5.95
N LYS A 92 16.47 10.01 6.92
CA LYS A 92 17.43 8.93 6.67
C LYS A 92 16.74 7.59 6.39
N SER A 93 15.53 7.43 6.88
CA SER A 93 14.77 6.19 6.81
C SER A 93 13.28 6.48 6.95
N ILE A 94 12.47 5.65 6.29
CA ILE A 94 11.02 5.70 6.37
C ILE A 94 10.54 4.39 6.99
N VAL A 95 9.71 4.48 8.03
CA VAL A 95 9.02 3.36 8.66
C VAL A 95 7.57 3.42 8.23
N ILE A 96 7.13 2.35 7.57
CA ILE A 96 5.74 2.20 7.14
C ILE A 96 5.12 1.11 8.01
N THR A 97 3.98 1.41 8.62
CA THR A 97 3.32 0.53 9.59
C THR A 97 1.79 0.60 9.47
N GLY A 98 1.13 -0.35 10.10
CA GLY A 98 -0.31 -0.39 10.22
C GLY A 98 -0.74 -1.64 10.98
N HIS A 99 -1.95 -1.59 11.53
CA HIS A 99 -2.55 -2.73 12.23
C HIS A 99 -3.58 -3.42 11.35
N SER A 100 -3.64 -4.76 11.41
CA SER A 100 -4.55 -5.57 10.59
C SER A 100 -4.41 -5.25 9.09
N ILE A 101 -5.48 -4.89 8.39
CA ILE A 101 -5.44 -4.53 6.97
C ILE A 101 -4.53 -3.32 6.67
N GLY A 102 -4.41 -2.38 7.60
CA GLY A 102 -3.47 -1.27 7.46
C GLY A 102 -2.02 -1.77 7.39
N GLY A 103 -1.71 -2.89 8.05
CA GLY A 103 -0.42 -3.56 7.92
C GLY A 103 -0.20 -4.16 6.54
N SER A 104 -1.25 -4.71 5.92
CA SER A 104 -1.19 -5.22 4.55
C SER A 104 -0.97 -4.09 3.53
N VAL A 105 -1.62 -2.94 3.70
CA VAL A 105 -1.38 -1.74 2.88
C VAL A 105 0.05 -1.23 3.11
N ALA A 106 0.51 -1.18 4.36
CA ALA A 106 1.88 -0.80 4.69
C ALA A 106 2.92 -1.69 3.97
N CYS A 107 2.68 -3.00 3.90
CA CYS A 107 3.53 -3.92 3.15
C CYS A 107 3.57 -3.58 1.65
N LEU A 108 2.43 -3.30 1.01
CA LEU A 108 2.42 -2.89 -0.40
C LEU A 108 3.10 -1.54 -0.62
N SER A 109 2.95 -0.57 0.30
CA SER A 109 3.61 0.73 0.20
C SER A 109 5.13 0.66 0.35
N ALA A 110 5.67 -0.42 0.92
CA ALA A 110 7.10 -0.63 1.07
C ALA A 110 7.76 -1.29 -0.16
N LEU A 111 6.97 -1.79 -1.12
CA LEU A 111 7.45 -2.37 -2.38
C LEU A 111 7.74 -1.29 -3.42
#